data_AF-A0A2D9SWL2-F1
#
_entry.id   AF-A0A2D9SWL2-F1
#
_cell.length_a   1.000
_cell.length_b   1.000
_cell.length_c   1.000
_cell.angle_alpha   90.00
_cell.angle_beta   90.00
_cell.angle_gamma   90.00
#
_symmetry.space_group_name_H-M   'P 1'
#
loop_
_entity.id
_entity.type
_entity.pdbx_description
1 polymer ?
#
loop_
_entity_poly.entity_id
_entity_poly.type
_entity_poly.pdbx_seq_one_letter_code
_entity_poly.pdbx_strand_id
1 'polypeptide(L)'
;MFHRLAFPLIFFLAPRLLPKVIPFARLVWRLTFDKRVSIFLRALIPLSVIYVISPIDLIKDRLPYGIGRFDDLIILGLAILFLTKLAPPHIVDEHMGRAPESNRPEDKNPDKVVDGSSRLIDDE
;
A
#
# COMPACT_ATOMS: atom_id res chain seq x y z
N MET A 1 -1.84 24.83 -24.80
CA MET A 1 -3.32 24.72 -24.92
C MET A 1 -3.92 23.56 -24.09
N PHE A 2 -3.22 22.43 -23.89
CA PHE A 2 -3.71 21.25 -23.12
C PHE A 2 -4.02 21.46 -21.63
N HIS A 3 -3.33 22.38 -20.94
CA HIS A 3 -3.48 22.53 -19.48
C HIS A 3 -4.82 23.14 -19.05
N ARG A 4 -5.53 23.81 -19.96
CA ARG A 4 -6.85 24.41 -19.67
C ARG A 4 -8.00 23.38 -19.67
N LEU A 5 -7.81 22.24 -20.33
CA LEU A 5 -8.80 21.16 -20.43
C LEU A 5 -8.59 20.06 -19.38
N ALA A 6 -7.35 19.77 -19.01
CA ALA A 6 -7.04 18.77 -17.99
C ALA A 6 -7.40 19.21 -16.56
N PHE A 7 -7.28 20.51 -16.27
CA PHE A 7 -7.52 21.07 -14.93
C PHE A 7 -8.95 20.82 -14.37
N PRO A 8 -10.04 21.07 -15.12
CA PRO A 8 -11.40 20.78 -14.64
C PRO A 8 -11.65 19.28 -14.47
N LEU A 9 -11.06 18.43 -15.31
CA LEU A 9 -11.19 16.98 -15.21
C LEU A 9 -10.51 16.44 -13.95
N ILE A 10 -9.29 16.92 -13.65
CA ILE A 10 -8.55 16.56 -12.44
C ILE A 10 -9.30 17.06 -11.20
N PHE A 11 -9.79 18.31 -11.20
CA PHE A 11 -10.52 18.88 -10.08
C PHE A 11 -11.83 18.13 -9.78
N PHE A 12 -12.53 17.67 -10.82
CA PHE A 12 -13.76 16.89 -10.67
C PHE A 12 -13.51 15.44 -10.22
N LEU A 13 -12.40 14.83 -10.66
CA LEU A 13 -12.06 13.43 -10.35
C LEU A 13 -11.30 13.28 -9.02
N ALA A 14 -10.49 14.28 -8.64
CA ALA A 14 -9.71 14.31 -7.40
C ALA A 14 -10.52 13.97 -6.14
N PRO A 15 -11.70 14.58 -5.86
CA PRO A 15 -12.48 14.25 -4.66
C PRO A 15 -12.98 12.79 -4.63
N ARG A 16 -13.10 12.13 -5.78
CA ARG A 16 -13.48 10.71 -5.87
C ARG A 16 -12.28 9.77 -5.67
N LEU A 17 -11.08 10.20 -6.04
CA LEU A 17 -9.86 9.38 -5.94
C LEU A 17 -9.13 9.55 -4.61
N LEU A 18 -9.11 10.76 -4.04
CA LEU A 18 -8.48 11.08 -2.77
C LEU A 18 -8.78 10.09 -1.63
N PRO A 19 -10.05 9.71 -1.35
CA PRO A 19 -10.36 8.81 -0.24
C PRO A 19 -9.75 7.41 -0.40
N LYS A 20 -9.39 7.00 -1.63
CA LYS A 20 -8.72 5.72 -1.90
C LYS A 20 -7.20 5.84 -1.85
N VAL A 21 -6.64 6.97 -2.29
CA VAL A 21 -5.18 7.18 -2.36
C VAL A 21 -4.59 7.39 -0.97
N ILE A 22 -5.28 8.08 -0.07
CA ILE A 22 -4.79 8.37 1.30
C ILE A 22 -4.46 7.08 2.10
N PRO A 23 -5.37 6.10 2.25
CA PRO A 23 -5.06 4.88 2.98
C PRO A 23 -3.96 4.06 2.30
N PHE A 24 -3.91 4.07 0.97
CA PHE A 24 -2.87 3.39 0.21
C PHE A 24 -1.48 4.02 0.43
N ALA A 25 -1.37 5.34 0.42
CA ALA A 25 -0.12 6.04 0.74
C ALA A 25 0.34 5.75 2.18
N ARG A 26 -0.61 5.71 3.14
CA ARG A 26 -0.32 5.34 4.53
C ARG A 26 0.17 3.89 4.65
N LEU A 27 -0.42 2.97 3.90
CA LEU A 27 -0.01 1.57 3.81
C LEU A 27 1.43 1.46 3.31
N VAL A 28 1.74 2.08 2.17
CA VAL A 28 3.09 2.09 1.57
C VAL A 28 4.11 2.65 2.56
N TRP A 29 3.77 3.76 3.23
CA TRP A 29 4.63 4.35 4.26
C TRP A 29 4.92 3.37 5.40
N ARG A 30 3.88 2.76 5.99
CA ARG A 30 4.06 1.80 7.08
C ARG A 30 4.86 0.56 6.63
N LEU A 31 4.57 0.00 5.45
CA LEU A 31 5.33 -1.13 4.91
C LEU A 31 6.81 -0.81 4.72
N THR A 32 7.13 0.42 4.32
CA THR A 32 8.52 0.86 4.13
C THR A 32 9.30 0.86 5.45
N PHE A 33 8.64 1.15 6.57
CA PHE A 33 9.28 1.15 7.90
C PHE A 33 9.12 -0.18 8.66
N ASP A 34 8.36 -1.14 8.13
CA ASP A 34 8.16 -2.43 8.77
C ASP A 34 9.41 -3.31 8.67
N LYS A 35 9.88 -3.80 9.83
CA LYS A 35 11.06 -4.67 9.93
C LYS A 35 10.89 -6.02 9.23
N ARG A 36 9.65 -6.49 9.06
CA ARG A 36 9.30 -7.79 8.46
C ARG A 36 9.34 -7.79 6.93
N VAL A 37 9.34 -6.60 6.31
CA VAL A 37 9.53 -6.44 4.86
C VAL A 37 11.01 -6.53 4.52
N SER A 38 11.34 -7.20 3.40
CA SER A 38 12.74 -7.37 2.99
C SER A 38 13.46 -6.02 2.84
N ILE A 39 14.74 -6.00 3.19
CA ILE A 39 15.57 -4.78 3.16
C ILE A 39 15.63 -4.20 1.73
N PHE A 40 15.68 -5.05 0.72
CA PHE A 40 15.64 -4.64 -0.69
C PHE A 40 14.37 -3.88 -1.06
N LEU A 41 13.20 -4.37 -0.62
CA LEU A 41 11.91 -3.73 -0.93
C LEU A 41 11.73 -2.40 -0.22
N ARG A 42 12.09 -2.34 1.08
CA ARG A 42 12.00 -1.06 1.82
C ARG A 42 12.99 -0.02 1.32
N ALA A 43 14.14 -0.42 0.76
CA ALA A 43 15.14 0.50 0.24
C ALA A 43 14.70 1.09 -1.10
N LEU A 44 13.83 0.40 -1.83
CA LEU A 44 13.33 0.81 -3.14
C LEU A 44 12.56 2.14 -3.08
N ILE A 45 11.75 2.36 -2.04
CA ILE A 45 10.99 3.60 -1.85
C ILE A 45 11.89 4.82 -1.60
N PRO A 46 12.76 4.85 -0.57
CA PRO A 46 13.65 5.99 -0.34
C PRO A 46 14.63 6.16 -1.50
N LEU A 47 15.10 5.10 -2.15
CA LEU A 47 15.94 5.21 -3.35
C LEU A 47 15.19 5.89 -4.50
N SER A 48 13.92 5.53 -4.72
CA SER A 48 13.08 6.18 -5.73
C SER A 48 12.77 7.63 -5.37
N VAL A 49 12.54 7.96 -4.10
CA VAL A 49 12.33 9.34 -3.64
C VAL A 49 13.60 10.18 -3.82
N ILE A 50 14.76 9.63 -3.44
CA ILE A 50 16.07 10.26 -3.67
C ILE A 50 16.27 10.48 -5.16
N TYR A 51 15.91 9.51 -6.00
CA TYR A 51 15.99 9.63 -7.45
C TYR A 51 15.14 10.80 -7.97
N VAL A 52 13.87 10.90 -7.57
CA VAL A 52 12.96 11.99 -7.99
C VAL A 52 13.44 13.38 -7.53
N ILE A 53 14.10 13.46 -6.37
CA ILE A 53 14.60 14.72 -5.81
C ILE A 53 16.04 15.02 -6.30
N SER A 54 16.75 14.01 -6.80
CA SER A 54 18.13 14.10 -7.23
C SER A 54 18.23 15.02 -8.44
N PRO A 55 19.17 15.98 -8.45
CA PRO A 55 19.45 16.82 -9.62
C PRO A 55 20.11 16.04 -10.78
N ILE A 56 20.38 14.74 -10.57
CA ILE A 56 20.99 13.83 -11.55
C ILE A 56 19.86 13.00 -12.16
N ASP A 57 19.29 13.49 -13.27
CA ASP A 57 18.50 12.67 -14.17
C ASP A 57 19.43 11.63 -14.80
N LEU A 58 19.31 10.33 -14.45
CA LEU A 58 20.04 9.27 -15.18
C LEU A 58 19.60 9.20 -16.65
N ILE A 59 18.39 9.69 -16.94
CA ILE A 59 17.84 9.87 -18.28
C ILE A 59 17.92 11.36 -18.65
N LYS A 60 19.09 11.97 -18.45
CA LYS A 60 19.34 13.32 -18.96
C LYS A 60 19.28 13.29 -20.50
N ASP A 61 18.25 13.92 -21.05
CA ASP A 61 18.17 14.45 -22.41
C ASP A 61 18.40 13.49 -23.61
N ARG A 62 17.62 12.41 -23.75
CA ARG A 62 17.60 11.62 -25.02
C ARG A 62 16.28 11.54 -25.77
N LEU A 63 15.17 12.01 -25.19
CA LEU A 63 13.88 12.03 -25.88
C LEU A 63 13.47 13.48 -26.18
N PRO A 64 13.54 13.94 -27.44
CA PRO A 64 12.88 15.18 -27.83
C PRO A 64 11.36 15.00 -27.59
N TYR A 65 10.66 16.11 -27.30
CA TYR A 65 9.19 16.16 -27.08
C TYR A 65 8.64 15.80 -25.68
N GLY A 66 9.37 16.07 -24.59
CA GLY A 66 8.77 16.20 -23.25
C GLY A 66 8.32 14.90 -22.56
N ILE A 67 8.69 13.74 -23.09
CA ILE A 67 8.37 12.41 -22.54
C ILE A 67 9.27 12.07 -21.33
N GLY A 68 10.47 12.65 -21.24
CA GLY A 68 11.46 12.33 -20.21
C GLY A 68 11.06 12.63 -18.75
N ARG A 69 9.91 13.29 -18.50
CA ARG A 69 9.39 13.53 -17.13
C ARG A 69 8.55 12.37 -16.58
N PHE A 70 8.14 11.42 -17.42
CA PHE A 70 7.33 10.29 -16.97
C PHE A 70 8.18 9.22 -16.26
N ASP A 71 9.47 9.19 -16.52
CA ASP A 71 10.36 8.15 -16.01
C ASP A 71 10.43 8.14 -14.48
N ASP A 72 10.42 9.32 -13.84
CA ASP A 72 10.34 9.48 -12.39
C ASP A 72 9.09 8.83 -11.78
N LEU A 73 7.94 9.04 -12.44
CA LEU A 73 6.66 8.46 -12.03
C LEU A 73 6.64 6.95 -12.25
N ILE A 74 7.28 6.48 -13.33
CA ILE A 74 7.42 5.05 -13.62
C ILE A 74 8.30 4.38 -12.57
N ILE A 75 9.44 4.99 -12.20
CA ILE A 75 10.36 4.45 -11.18
C ILE A 75 9.68 4.41 -9.82
N LEU A 76 9.04 5.50 -9.39
CA LEU A 76 8.31 5.54 -8.13
C LEU A 76 7.13 4.55 -8.13
N GLY A 77 6.37 4.48 -9.23
CA GLY A 77 5.26 3.56 -9.41
C GLY A 77 5.69 2.09 -9.35
N LEU A 78 6.81 1.75 -10.02
CA LEU A 78 7.41 0.42 -9.95
C LEU A 78 7.88 0.10 -8.55
N ALA A 79 8.46 1.05 -7.83
CA ALA A 79 8.91 0.81 -6.47
C ALA A 79 7.74 0.49 -5.53
N ILE A 80 6.64 1.23 -5.65
CA ILE A 80 5.39 0.97 -4.93
C ILE A 80 4.79 -0.39 -5.35
N LEU A 81 4.80 -0.70 -6.65
CA LEU A 81 4.31 -1.97 -7.18
C LEU A 81 5.09 -3.15 -6.61
N PHE A 82 6.42 -3.09 -6.65
CA PHE A 82 7.27 -4.13 -6.07
C PHE A 82 7.07 -4.24 -4.57
N LEU A 83 7.02 -3.11 -3.85
CA LEU A 83 6.76 -3.14 -2.41
C LEU A 83 5.43 -3.83 -2.10
N THR A 84 4.34 -3.46 -2.77
CA THR A 84 3.01 -4.02 -2.49
C THR A 84 2.84 -5.46 -2.97
N LYS A 85 3.48 -5.84 -4.08
CA LYS A 85 3.34 -7.18 -4.69
C LYS A 85 4.30 -8.22 -4.11
N LEU A 86 5.50 -7.82 -3.70
CA LEU A 86 6.51 -8.71 -3.12
C LEU A 86 6.56 -8.65 -1.59
N ALA A 87 5.93 -7.65 -0.95
CA ALA A 87 5.78 -7.68 0.50
C ALA A 87 4.93 -8.89 0.92
N PRO A 88 5.21 -9.47 2.11
CA PRO A 88 4.42 -10.58 2.60
C PRO A 88 2.94 -10.18 2.74
N PRO A 89 1.99 -10.98 2.21
CA PRO A 89 0.58 -10.61 2.15
C PRO A 89 -0.03 -10.40 3.54
N HIS A 90 0.42 -11.18 4.54
CA HIS A 90 -0.03 -11.04 5.92
C HIS A 90 0.27 -9.66 6.52
N ILE A 91 1.39 -9.03 6.16
CA ILE A 91 1.74 -7.67 6.60
C ILE A 91 0.88 -6.63 5.88
N VAL A 92 0.65 -6.82 4.58
CA VAL A 92 -0.21 -5.94 3.79
C VAL A 92 -1.64 -5.94 4.34
N ASP A 93 -2.19 -7.12 4.62
CA ASP A 93 -3.54 -7.30 5.14
C ASP A 93 -3.69 -6.72 6.56
N GLU A 94 -2.71 -6.95 7.45
CA GLU A 94 -2.66 -6.35 8.79
C GLU A 94 -2.71 -4.82 8.72
N HIS A 95 -1.91 -4.24 7.83
CA HIS A 95 -1.84 -2.79 7.65
C HIS A 95 -3.06 -2.19 6.93
N MET A 96 -3.75 -2.99 6.11
CA MET A 96 -5.05 -2.64 5.53
C MET A 96 -6.21 -2.79 6.53
N GLY A 97 -5.95 -3.29 7.75
CA GLY A 97 -6.99 -3.53 8.75
C GLY A 97 -7.89 -4.71 8.41
N ARG A 98 -7.44 -5.62 7.51
CA ARG A 98 -8.11 -6.90 7.31
C ARG A 98 -7.74 -7.78 8.47
N ALA A 99 -8.71 -8.07 9.33
CA ALA A 99 -8.54 -9.08 10.35
C ALA A 99 -8.18 -10.40 9.64
N PRO A 100 -7.17 -11.14 10.13
CA PRO A 100 -6.94 -12.49 9.64
C PRO A 100 -8.23 -13.30 9.80
N GLU A 101 -8.55 -14.12 8.81
CA GLU A 101 -9.69 -15.04 8.93
C GLU A 101 -9.53 -15.83 10.22
N SER A 102 -10.51 -15.68 11.11
CA SER A 102 -10.53 -16.41 12.37
C SER A 102 -10.65 -17.90 12.06
N ASN A 103 -9.70 -18.68 12.57
CA ASN A 103 -9.77 -20.14 12.53
C ASN A 103 -10.64 -20.71 13.66
N ARG A 104 -11.33 -19.85 14.41
CA ARG A 104 -12.24 -20.30 15.46
C ARG A 104 -13.42 -21.02 14.81
N PRO A 105 -13.76 -22.24 15.27
CA PRO A 105 -14.90 -22.97 14.73
C PRO A 105 -16.21 -22.19 14.92
N GLU A 106 -16.31 -21.35 15.96
CA GLU A 106 -17.45 -20.46 16.17
C GLU A 106 -17.67 -19.41 15.08
N ASP A 107 -16.61 -18.90 14.44
CA ASP A 107 -16.73 -17.92 13.35
C ASP A 107 -17.05 -18.58 11.99
N LYS A 108 -16.68 -19.86 11.81
CA LYS A 108 -16.90 -20.61 10.56
C LYS A 108 -18.26 -21.29 10.51
N ASN A 109 -18.81 -21.69 11.66
CA ASN A 109 -20.08 -22.38 11.73
C ASN A 109 -20.79 -22.03 13.06
N PRO A 110 -21.40 -20.84 13.15
CA PRO A 110 -22.00 -20.35 14.39
C PRO A 110 -23.12 -21.28 14.89
N ASP A 111 -23.78 -21.98 13.97
CA ASP A 111 -24.89 -22.91 14.27
C ASP A 111 -24.43 -24.20 14.96
N LYS A 112 -23.12 -24.48 14.98
CA LYS A 112 -22.51 -25.68 15.58
C LYS A 112 -21.77 -25.37 16.89
N VAL A 113 -21.98 -24.19 17.47
CA VAL A 113 -21.42 -23.82 18.78
C VAL A 113 -22.46 -24.17 19.84
N VAL A 114 -22.10 -25.08 20.75
CA VAL A 114 -22.93 -25.41 21.91
C VAL A 114 -22.38 -24.63 23.10
N ASP A 115 -23.11 -23.62 23.55
CA ASP A 115 -22.76 -22.87 24.77
C ASP A 115 -22.93 -23.78 26.00
N GLY A 116 -21.80 -24.22 26.55
CA GLY A 116 -21.77 -25.00 27.78
C GLY A 116 -21.74 -24.09 29.00
N SER A 117 -22.77 -24.17 29.86
CA SER A 117 -22.71 -23.61 31.21
C SER A 117 -21.85 -24.54 32.09
N SER A 118 -20.63 -24.13 32.41
CA SER A 118 -19.81 -24.83 33.41
C SER A 118 -20.10 -24.24 34.79
N ARG A 119 -20.61 -25.07 35.70
CA ARG A 119 -20.62 -24.75 37.12
C ARG A 119 -19.34 -25.30 37.71
N LEU A 120 -18.39 -24.41 38.02
CA LEU A 120 -17.19 -24.77 38.75
C LEU A 120 -17.64 -25.20 40.14
N ILE A 121 -17.55 -26.49 40.42
CA ILE A 121 -17.65 -27.03 41.77
C ILE A 121 -16.24 -26.92 42.31
N ASP A 122 -16.01 -25.93 43.18
CA ASP A 122 -14.83 -25.95 44.04
C ASP A 122 -15.03 -27.12 45.02
N ASP A 123 -14.24 -28.17 44.82
CA ASP A 123 -14.08 -29.22 45.81
C ASP A 123 -13.13 -28.69 46.91
N GLU A 124 -13.76 -28.02 47.89
CA GLU A 124 -13.36 -27.71 49.28
C GLU A 124 -11.96 -27.10 49.58
#